data_AF-A0A2V5QU42-F1
#
_entry.id   AF-A0A2V5QU42-F1
#
_cell.length_a   1.000
_cell.length_b   1.000
_cell.length_c   1.000
_cell.angle_alpha   90.00
_cell.angle_beta   90.00
_cell.angle_gamma   90.00
#
_symmetry.space_group_name_H-M   'P 1'
#
loop_
_entity.id
_entity.type
_entity.pdbx_description
1 polymer ?
#
loop_
_entity_poly.entity_id
_entity_poly.type
_entity_poly.pdbx_seq_one_letter_code
_entity_poly.pdbx_strand_id
1 'polypeptide(L)'
;MQEDLARFGYSETELQNRQYNECFLSLMEFETSRAREFFSRAAAALPSEDRRAMAPAEIMASIYRGLLRQMELDKFRIFEKEYQLSKLEKAARIATQLLKSFLNLPPQTSV
;
A
#
# COMPACT_ATOMS: atom_id res chain seq x y z
N MET A 1 12.76 -9.64 5.50
CA MET A 1 13.71 -9.14 4.49
C MET A 1 14.79 -10.16 4.18
N GLN A 2 15.77 -10.46 5.06
CA GLN A 2 16.80 -11.47 4.78
C GLN A 2 16.21 -12.87 4.52
N GLU A 3 15.19 -13.25 5.29
CA GLU A 3 14.45 -14.51 5.07
C GLU A 3 13.75 -14.54 3.71
N ASP A 4 13.15 -13.41 3.30
CA ASP A 4 12.43 -13.31 2.03
C ASP A 4 13.41 -13.33 0.84
N LEU A 5 14.53 -12.61 0.94
CA LEU A 5 15.64 -12.68 -0.03
C LEU A 5 16.10 -14.13 -0.25
N ALA A 6 16.38 -14.84 0.84
CA ALA A 6 16.77 -16.25 0.78
C ALA A 6 15.67 -17.14 0.19
N ARG A 7 14.41 -16.93 0.59
CA ARG A 7 13.24 -17.69 0.10
C ARG A 7 13.06 -17.62 -1.41
N PHE A 8 13.34 -16.47 -2.01
CA PHE A 8 13.21 -16.26 -3.46
C PHE A 8 14.53 -16.40 -4.22
N GLY A 9 15.62 -16.77 -3.54
CA GLY A 9 16.93 -16.93 -4.18
C GLY A 9 17.51 -15.61 -4.71
N TYR A 10 17.08 -14.47 -4.18
CA TYR A 10 17.60 -13.15 -4.54
C TYR A 10 18.60 -12.69 -3.49
N SER A 11 19.87 -12.58 -3.87
CA SER A 11 20.96 -12.28 -2.93
C SER A 11 21.07 -10.78 -2.59
N GLU A 12 21.69 -10.46 -1.45
CA GLU A 12 22.01 -9.07 -1.10
C GLU A 12 22.95 -8.42 -2.13
N THR A 13 23.86 -9.19 -2.72
CA THR A 13 24.76 -8.71 -3.78
C THR A 13 23.98 -8.37 -5.05
N GLU A 14 22.98 -9.17 -5.44
CA GLU A 14 22.09 -8.84 -6.56
C GLU A 14 21.29 -7.57 -6.28
N LEU A 15 20.76 -7.41 -5.06
CA LEU A 15 20.05 -6.21 -4.64
C LEU A 15 20.95 -4.97 -4.69
N GLN A 16 22.18 -5.05 -4.18
CA GLN A 16 23.16 -3.96 -4.21
C GLN A 16 23.50 -3.56 -5.66
N ASN A 17 23.64 -4.55 -6.54
CA ASN A 17 23.90 -4.36 -7.95
C ASN A 17 22.64 -4.02 -8.77
N ARG A 18 21.48 -3.88 -8.12
CA ARG A 18 20.19 -3.56 -8.74
C ARG A 18 19.82 -4.54 -9.86
N GLN A 19 20.13 -5.82 -9.68
CA GLN A 19 19.82 -6.83 -10.68
C GLN A 19 18.33 -7.05 -10.76
N TYR A 20 17.76 -6.78 -11.93
CA TYR A 20 16.37 -7.04 -12.24
C TYR A 20 16.27 -8.39 -12.95
N ASN A 21 15.79 -9.41 -12.24
CA ASN A 21 15.64 -10.78 -12.73
C ASN A 21 14.36 -11.43 -12.19
N GLU A 22 14.11 -12.69 -12.55
CA GLU A 22 12.89 -13.42 -12.13
C GLU A 22 12.79 -13.62 -10.60
N CYS A 23 13.94 -13.75 -9.92
CA CYS A 23 13.98 -13.87 -8.46
C CYS A 23 13.56 -12.55 -7.79
N PHE A 24 14.05 -11.42 -8.32
CA PHE A 24 13.60 -10.08 -7.92
C PHE A 24 12.10 -9.89 -8.15
N LEU A 25 11.59 -10.26 -9.33
CA LEU A 25 10.16 -10.14 -9.64
C LEU A 25 9.30 -10.94 -8.67
N SER A 26 9.69 -12.20 -8.43
CA SER A 26 8.97 -13.10 -7.51
C SER A 26 8.98 -12.55 -6.07
N LEU A 27 10.11 -12.01 -5.62
CA LEU A 27 10.22 -11.34 -4.33
C LEU A 27 9.29 -10.13 -4.25
N MET A 28 9.31 -9.24 -5.26
CA MET A 28 8.50 -8.03 -5.25
C MET A 28 6.99 -8.33 -5.29
N GLU A 29 6.57 -9.36 -6.03
CA GLU A 29 5.18 -9.83 -6.05
C GLU A 29 4.75 -10.35 -4.67
N PHE A 30 5.61 -11.14 -4.01
CA PHE A 30 5.37 -11.62 -2.65
C PHE A 30 5.27 -10.47 -1.63
N GLU A 31 6.23 -9.55 -1.65
CA GLU A 31 6.26 -8.40 -0.74
C GLU A 31 5.04 -7.49 -0.93
N THR A 32 4.63 -7.29 -2.18
CA THR A 32 3.44 -6.49 -2.47
C THR A 32 2.16 -7.17 -2.01
N SER A 33 2.05 -8.49 -2.18
CA SER A 33 0.93 -9.28 -1.64
C SER A 33 0.86 -9.18 -0.11
N ARG A 34 2.00 -9.33 0.57
CA ARG A 34 2.12 -9.17 2.02
C ARG A 34 1.71 -7.78 2.49
N ALA A 35 2.15 -6.72 1.79
CA ALA A 35 1.73 -5.36 2.09
C ALA A 35 0.21 -5.15 1.95
N ARG A 36 -0.40 -5.74 0.91
CA ARG A 36 -1.87 -5.70 0.71
C ARG A 36 -2.59 -6.40 1.86
N GLU A 37 -2.08 -7.53 2.33
CA GLU A 37 -2.63 -8.24 3.48
C GLU A 37 -2.60 -7.35 4.74
N PHE A 38 -1.47 -6.69 5.03
CA PHE A 38 -1.38 -5.79 6.17
C PHE A 38 -2.39 -4.65 6.10
N PHE A 39 -2.55 -4.00 4.95
CA PHE A 39 -3.57 -2.97 4.81
C PHE A 39 -5.00 -3.53 4.96
N SER A 40 -5.25 -4.76 4.50
CA SER A 40 -6.56 -5.42 4.67
C SER A 40 -6.86 -5.68 6.14
N ARG A 41 -5.88 -6.25 6.87
CA ARG A 41 -5.99 -6.54 8.30
C ARG A 41 -6.14 -5.28 9.14
N ALA A 42 -5.39 -4.22 8.82
CA ALA A 42 -5.53 -2.93 9.49
C ALA A 42 -6.94 -2.33 9.30
N ALA A 43 -7.49 -2.41 8.08
CA ALA A 43 -8.85 -1.93 7.83
C ALA A 43 -9.92 -2.77 8.54
N ALA A 44 -9.72 -4.09 8.66
CA ALA A 44 -10.63 -4.98 9.37
C ALA A 44 -10.57 -4.80 10.90
N ALA A 45 -9.40 -4.44 11.44
CA ALA A 45 -9.19 -4.23 12.86
C ALA A 45 -9.69 -2.86 13.36
N LEU A 46 -10.03 -1.93 12.47
CA LEU A 46 -10.41 -0.56 12.81
C LEU A 46 -11.88 -0.48 13.28
N PRO A 47 -12.15 -0.13 14.56
CA PRO A 47 -13.51 0.05 15.06
C PRO A 47 -14.24 1.17 14.33
N SER A 48 -15.57 1.03 14.19
CA SER A 48 -16.39 2.02 13.48
C SER A 48 -16.33 3.41 14.11
N GLU A 49 -16.22 3.50 15.44
CA GLU A 49 -16.09 4.74 16.21
C GLU A 49 -14.80 5.51 15.90
N ASP A 50 -13.70 4.82 15.65
CA ASP A 50 -12.40 5.43 15.36
C ASP A 50 -12.22 5.81 13.89
N ARG A 51 -13.12 5.37 12.99
CA ARG A 51 -12.97 5.57 11.54
C ARG A 51 -12.77 7.02 11.14
N ARG A 52 -13.44 7.96 11.82
CA ARG A 52 -13.28 9.39 11.54
C ARG A 52 -11.93 9.91 11.98
N ALA A 53 -11.48 9.54 13.18
CA ALA A 53 -10.16 9.91 13.68
C ALA A 53 -9.05 9.30 12.80
N MET A 54 -9.31 8.14 12.21
CA MET A 54 -8.38 7.41 11.33
C MET A 54 -8.51 7.77 9.84
N ALA A 55 -9.33 8.76 9.47
CA ALA A 55 -9.44 9.20 8.07
C ALA A 55 -8.07 9.58 7.44
N PRO A 56 -7.13 10.24 8.13
CA PRO A 56 -5.78 10.46 7.61
C PRO A 56 -5.03 9.15 7.31
N ALA A 57 -5.17 8.13 8.17
CA ALA A 57 -4.55 6.83 7.96
C ALA A 57 -5.17 6.08 6.77
N GLU A 58 -6.50 6.12 6.61
CA GLU A 58 -7.18 5.55 5.44
C GLU A 58 -6.78 6.25 4.13
N ILE A 59 -6.60 7.57 4.15
CA ILE A 59 -6.07 8.34 3.01
C ILE A 59 -4.67 7.84 2.63
N MET A 60 -3.76 7.76 3.60
CA MET A 60 -2.39 7.30 3.36
C MET A 60 -2.36 5.87 2.84
N ALA A 61 -3.14 4.96 3.45
CA ALA A 61 -3.29 3.59 2.97
C ALA A 61 -3.79 3.54 1.52
N SER A 62 -4.72 4.43 1.14
CA SER A 62 -5.18 4.51 -0.24
C SER A 62 -4.06 4.96 -1.19
N ILE A 63 -3.24 5.93 -0.80
CA ILE A 63 -2.11 6.41 -1.62
C ILE A 63 -1.09 5.29 -1.83
N TYR A 64 -0.69 4.61 -0.75
CA TYR A 64 0.28 3.51 -0.83
C TYR A 64 -0.23 2.34 -1.67
N ARG A 65 -1.50 1.94 -1.51
CA ARG A 65 -2.13 0.94 -2.39
C ARG A 65 -2.12 1.36 -3.86
N GLY A 66 -2.24 2.66 -4.14
CA GLY A 66 -2.12 3.20 -5.48
C GLY A 66 -0.70 3.05 -6.05
N LEU A 67 0.32 3.38 -5.27
CA LEU A 67 1.73 3.21 -5.67
C LEU A 67 2.07 1.74 -5.92
N LEU A 68 1.69 0.84 -4.99
CA LEU A 68 1.90 -0.59 -5.15
C LEU A 68 1.25 -1.13 -6.44
N ARG A 69 0.05 -0.66 -6.77
CA ARG A 69 -0.62 -1.03 -8.02
C ARG A 69 0.13 -0.53 -9.26
N GLN A 70 0.67 0.70 -9.23
CA GLN A 70 1.48 1.20 -10.35
C GLN A 70 2.78 0.39 -10.52
N MET A 71 3.42 0.03 -9.41
CA MET A 71 4.61 -0.84 -9.42
C MET A 71 4.29 -2.22 -10.01
N GLU A 72 3.21 -2.88 -9.56
CA GLU A 72 2.77 -4.18 -10.09
C GLU A 72 2.47 -4.16 -11.59
N LEU A 73 1.70 -3.16 -12.05
CA LEU A 73 1.32 -3.03 -13.46
C LEU A 73 2.51 -2.84 -14.38
N ASP A 74 3.59 -2.28 -13.86
CA ASP A 74 4.82 -2.00 -14.58
C ASP A 74 5.94 -2.98 -14.23
N LYS A 75 5.61 -4.10 -13.57
CA LYS A 75 6.56 -5.16 -13.21
C LYS A 75 7.74 -4.67 -12.37
N PHE A 76 7.52 -3.72 -11.46
CA PHE A 76 8.50 -3.32 -10.46
C PHE A 76 9.84 -2.82 -11.03
N ARG A 77 9.83 -2.00 -12.08
CA ARG A 77 11.02 -1.32 -12.63
C ARG A 77 11.54 -0.19 -11.72
N ILE A 78 11.58 -0.43 -10.41
CA ILE A 78 11.96 0.53 -9.37
C ILE A 78 13.42 0.98 -9.46
N PHE A 79 14.27 0.22 -10.16
CA PHE A 79 15.67 0.60 -10.41
C PHE A 79 15.81 1.56 -11.58
N GLU A 80 14.82 1.65 -12.47
CA GLU A 80 14.83 2.50 -13.66
C GLU A 80 14.12 3.83 -13.43
N LYS A 81 13.12 3.85 -12.55
CA LYS A 81 12.29 5.04 -12.31
C LYS A 81 11.68 5.08 -10.92
N GLU A 82 11.24 6.28 -10.56
CA GLU A 82 10.40 6.49 -9.38
C GLU A 82 8.91 6.38 -9.72
N TYR A 83 8.16 5.76 -8.82
CA TYR A 83 6.71 5.69 -8.92
C TYR A 83 6.08 6.81 -8.10
N GLN A 84 5.23 7.59 -8.75
CA GLN A 84 4.52 8.69 -8.09
C GLN A 84 3.08 8.74 -8.61
N LEU A 85 2.13 8.86 -7.67
CA LEU A 85 0.77 9.25 -8.04
C LEU A 85 0.75 10.74 -8.44
N SER A 86 -0.01 11.05 -9.48
CA SER A 86 -0.26 12.43 -9.88
C SER A 86 -0.97 13.20 -8.76
N LYS A 87 -0.85 14.54 -8.78
CA LYS A 87 -1.55 15.41 -7.83
C LYS A 87 -3.07 15.21 -7.88
N LEU A 88 -3.62 14.99 -9.08
CA LEU A 88 -5.05 14.73 -9.29
C LEU A 88 -5.48 13.40 -8.68
N GLU A 89 -4.72 12.32 -8.90
CA GLU A 89 -5.03 11.02 -8.28
C GLU A 89 -4.98 11.09 -6.75
N LYS A 90 -3.99 11.80 -6.19
CA LYS A 90 -3.91 12.02 -4.73
C LYS A 90 -5.12 12.80 -4.23
N ALA A 91 -5.49 13.90 -4.90
CA ALA A 91 -6.64 14.72 -4.54
C ALA A 91 -7.96 13.94 -4.61
N ALA A 92 -8.17 13.16 -5.68
CA ALA A 92 -9.36 12.32 -5.83
C ALA A 92 -9.46 11.27 -4.71
N ARG A 93 -8.34 10.65 -4.32
CA ARG A 93 -8.29 9.70 -3.20
C ARG A 93 -8.62 10.36 -1.87
N ILE A 94 -8.06 11.54 -1.61
CA ILE A 94 -8.37 12.35 -0.42
C ILE A 94 -9.86 12.66 -0.36
N ALA A 95 -10.43 13.23 -1.43
CA ALA A 95 -11.84 13.59 -1.50
C ALA A 95 -12.75 12.37 -1.25
N THR A 96 -12.42 11.23 -1.86
CA THR A 96 -13.16 9.97 -1.69
C THR A 96 -13.16 9.50 -0.23
N GLN A 97 -12.01 9.51 0.44
CA GLN A 97 -11.93 9.03 1.82
C GLN A 97 -12.58 10.01 2.82
N LEU A 98 -12.45 11.31 2.59
CA LEU A 98 -13.16 12.30 3.40
C LEU A 98 -14.68 12.10 3.28
N LEU A 99 -15.22 11.95 2.07
CA LEU A 99 -16.64 11.69 1.85
C LEU A 99 -17.11 10.42 2.59
N LYS A 100 -16.34 9.32 2.47
CA LYS A 100 -16.62 8.07 3.19
C LYS A 100 -16.62 8.25 4.71
N SER A 101 -15.67 9.04 5.24
CA SER A 101 -15.61 9.35 6.67
C SER A 101 -16.78 10.20 7.16
N PHE A 102 -17.31 11.09 6.32
CA PHE A 102 -18.49 11.90 6.67
C PHE A 102 -19.80 11.11 6.60
N LEU A 103 -19.91 10.14 5.69
CA LEU A 103 -21.11 9.31 5.53
C LEU A 103 -21.24 8.19 6.57
N ASN A 104 -20.13 7.74 7.18
CA ASN A 104 -20.13 6.77 8.28
C ASN A 104 -20.44 7.43 9.65
N LEU A 105 -21.57 8.15 9.77
CA LEU A 105 -22.04 8.66 11.06
C LEU A 105 -22.70 7.52 11.85
N PRO A 106 -22.23 7.17 13.06
CA PRO A 106 -23.08 6.41 13.98
C PRO A 106 -24.25 7.31 14.42
N PRO A 107 -25.46 6.76 14.67
CA PRO A 107 -26.51 7.52 15.34
C PRO A 107 -25.99 7.97 16.70
N GLN A 108 -26.23 9.23 17.05
CA GLN A 108 -25.88 9.77 18.37
C GLN A 108 -26.57 8.91 19.43
N THR A 109 -25.80 8.15 20.20
CA THR A 109 -26.30 7.58 21.45
C THR A 109 -26.13 8.66 22.51
N SER A 110 -27.21 9.40 22.74
CA SER A 110 -27.38 10.25 23.90
C SER A 110 -27.17 9.41 25.16
N VAL A 111 -26.29 9.88 26.04
CA VAL A 111 -26.27 9.50 27.46
C VAL A 111 -27.37 10.26 28.18
#